data_AF-A0A5Q2TTY6-F1
#
_entry.id   AF-A0A5Q2TTY6-F1
#
_cell.length_a   1.000
_cell.length_b   1.000
_cell.length_c   1.000
_cell.angle_alpha   90.00
_cell.angle_beta   90.00
_cell.angle_gamma   90.00
#
_symmetry.space_group_name_H-M   'P 1'
#
loop_
_entity.id
_entity.type
_entity.pdbx_description
1 polymer ?
#
loop_
_entity_poly.entity_id
_entity_poly.type
_entity_poly.pdbx_seq_one_letter_code
_entity_poly.pdbx_strand_id
1 'polypeptide(L)' 'MNKGKEIEIYLLSERIEKMRHELLKIGSQEGLTAPSTLRHSRLLDEEIKAYQKMKC' A
#
# COMPACT_ATOMS: atom_id res chain seq x y z
N MET A 1 16.95 0.56 -18.51
CA MET A 1 16.11 1.01 -17.38
C MET A 1 17.04 1.66 -16.35
N ASN A 2 16.66 2.78 -15.75
CA ASN A 2 17.55 3.55 -14.87
C ASN A 2 17.59 2.89 -13.47
N LYS A 3 18.76 2.49 -12.96
CA LYS A 3 18.92 1.74 -11.69
C LYS A 3 18.18 2.39 -10.50
N GLY A 4 18.10 3.72 -10.46
CA GLY A 4 17.36 4.45 -9.43
C GLY A 4 15.86 4.17 -9.45
N LYS A 5 15.26 4.05 -10.64
CA LYS A 5 13.82 3.77 -10.81
C LYS A 5 13.46 2.36 -10.33
N GLU A 6 14.36 1.39 -10.52
CA GLU A 6 14.15 0.01 -10.05
C GLU A 6 14.15 -0.08 -8.52
N ILE A 7 15.07 0.63 -7.86
CA ILE A 7 15.13 0.71 -6.39
C ILE A 7 13.87 1.38 -5.83
N GLU A 8 13.43 2.48 -6.45
CA GLU A 8 12.23 3.19 -6.02
C GLU A 8 10.97 2.33 -6.16
N ILE A 9 10.82 1.60 -7.27
CA ILE A 9 9.72 0.64 -7.48
C ILE A 9 9.76 -0.48 -6.44
N TYR A 10 10.96 -0.99 -6.11
CA TYR A 10 11.13 -2.03 -5.11
C TYR A 10 10.70 -1.56 -3.72
N LEU A 11 11.18 -0.39 -3.28
CA LEU A 11 10.84 0.19 -1.98
C LEU A 11 9.33 0.47 -1.86
N LEU A 12 8.71 0.95 -2.94
CA LEU A 12 7.27 1.18 -2.98
C LEU A 12 6.48 -0.13 -2.90
N SER A 13 6.95 -1.20 -3.56
CA SER A 13 6.35 -2.54 -3.46
C SER A 13 6.39 -3.07 -2.03
N GLU A 14 7.53 -2.96 -1.36
CA GLU A 14 7.70 -3.37 0.04
C GLU A 14 6.75 -2.61 0.97
N ARG A 15 6.60 -1.30 0.74
CA ARG A 15 5.68 -0.45 1.51
C ARG A 15 4.22 -0.88 1.32
N ILE A 16 3.80 -1.17 0.10
CA ILE A 16 2.45 -1.67 -0.21
C ILE A 16 2.18 -2.97 0.53
N GLU A 17 3.11 -3.92 0.51
CA GLU A 17 2.92 -5.20 1.19
C GLU A 17 2.87 -5.06 2.71
N LYS A 18 3.69 -4.18 3.30
CA LYS A 18 3.58 -3.85 4.73
C LYS A 18 2.21 -3.26 5.07
N MET A 19 1.73 -2.30 4.27
CA MET A 19 0.42 -1.69 4.49
C MET A 19 -0.74 -2.67 4.32
N ARG A 20 -0.61 -3.65 3.41
CA ARG A 20 -1.57 -4.76 3.26
C ARG A 20 -1.68 -5.59 4.54
N HIS A 21 -0.55 -5.97 5.14
CA HIS A 21 -0.54 -6.71 6.41
C HIS A 21 -1.17 -5.90 7.55
N GLU A 22 -0.87 -4.60 7.62
CA GLU A 22 -1.48 -3.70 8.60
C GLU A 22 -3.00 -3.60 8.39
N LEU A 23 -3.48 -3.51 7.14
CA LEU A 23 -4.91 -3.48 6.84
C LEU A 23 -5.62 -4.75 7.32
N LEU A 24 -5.03 -5.92 7.07
CA LEU A 24 -5.58 -7.20 7.52
C LEU A 24 -5.64 -7.28 9.05
N LYS A 25 -4.59 -6.79 9.73
CA LYS A 25 -4.55 -6.74 11.19
C LYS A 25 -5.63 -5.83 11.76
N ILE A 26 -5.72 -4.59 11.25
CA ILE A 26 -6.72 -3.61 11.72
C ILE A 26 -8.13 -4.11 11.41
N GLY A 27 -8.38 -4.63 10.20
CA GLY A 27 -9.66 -5.18 9.81
C GLY A 27 -10.11 -6.37 10.65
N SER A 28 -9.16 -7.21 11.09
CA SER A 28 -9.42 -8.33 12.02
C SER A 28 -9.73 -7.85 13.45
N GLN A 29 -9.07 -6.79 13.91
CA GLN A 29 -9.22 -6.27 15.27
C GLN A 29 -10.43 -5.35 15.44
N GLU A 30 -10.69 -4.49 14.46
CA GLU A 30 -11.67 -3.40 14.56
C GLU A 30 -12.88 -3.60 13.65
N GLY A 31 -12.78 -4.52 12.68
CA GLY A 31 -13.80 -4.79 11.67
C GLY A 31 -13.53 -4.07 10.35
N LEU A 32 -14.05 -4.64 9.26
CA LEU A 32 -13.80 -4.17 7.90
C LEU A 32 -14.40 -2.78 7.61
N THR A 33 -15.45 -2.41 8.33
CA THR A 33 -16.15 -1.12 8.16
C THR A 33 -15.73 -0.07 9.19
N ALA A 34 -14.78 -0.37 10.07
CA ALA A 34 -14.30 0.60 11.04
C ALA A 34 -13.67 1.82 10.33
N PRO A 35 -13.85 3.05 10.83
CA PRO A 35 -13.28 4.25 10.21
C PRO A 35 -11.75 4.17 9.99
N SER A 36 -11.04 3.54 10.93
CA SER A 36 -9.60 3.23 10.86
C SER A 36 -9.27 2.31 9.69
N THR A 37 -9.96 1.18 9.55
CA THR A 37 -9.81 0.23 8.44
C THR A 37 -10.09 0.90 7.10
N LEU A 38 -11.18 1.67 7.00
CA LEU A 38 -11.51 2.41 5.78
C LEU A 38 -10.47 3.47 5.43
N ARG A 39 -9.96 4.20 6.42
CA ARG A 39 -8.87 5.17 6.23
C ARG A 39 -7.61 4.49 5.71
N HIS A 40 -7.22 3.37 6.33
CA HIS A 40 -6.03 2.62 5.94
C HIS A 40 -6.15 2.01 4.55
N SER A 41 -7.34 1.51 4.19
CA SER A 41 -7.64 1.03 2.83
C SER A 41 -7.45 2.13 1.78
N ARG A 42 -7.92 3.36 2.05
CA ARG A 42 -7.75 4.50 1.12
C ARG A 42 -6.29 4.87 0.91
N LEU A 43 -5.49 4.87 1.98
CA LEU A 43 -4.05 5.13 1.89
C LEU A 43 -3.33 4.03 1.08
N LEU A 44 -3.71 2.77 1.28
CA LEU A 44 -3.17 1.66 0.50
C LEU A 44 -3.48 1.82 -1.00
N ASP A 45 -4.70 2.23 -1.35
CA ASP A 45 -5.09 2.50 -2.75
C ASP A 45 -4.24 3.61 -3.38
N GLU A 46 -3.88 4.65 -2.64
CA GLU A 46 -3.03 5.75 -3.11
C GLU A 46 -1.61 5.26 -3.44
N GLU A 47 -1.03 4.43 -2.57
CA GLU A 47 0.30 3.84 -2.80
C GLU A 47 0.30 2.88 -4.00
N ILE A 48 -0.74 2.06 -4.16
CA ILE A 48 -0.91 1.18 -5.32
C ILE A 48 -1.02 2.01 -6.61
N LYS A 49 -1.76 3.12 -6.61
CA LYS A 49 -1.84 4.03 -7.76
C LYS A 49 -0.49 4.64 -8.09
N ALA A 50 0.29 5.03 -7.09
CA ALA A 50 1.65 5.54 -7.30
C ALA A 50 2.53 4.46 -7.96
N TYR A 51 2.47 3.22 -7.48
CA TYR A 51 3.22 2.11 -8.05
C TYR A 51 2.85 1.80 -9.49
N GLN A 52 1.54 1.79 -9.80
CA GLN A 52 1.05 1.58 -11.16
C GLN A 52 1.56 2.67 -12.11
N LYS A 53 1.53 3.94 -11.71
CA LYS A 53 2.06 5.06 -12.50
C LYS A 53 3.55 4.95 -12.79
N MET A 54 4.33 4.31 -11.92
CA MET A 54 5.76 4.11 -12.13
C MET A 54 6.07 2.96 -13.11
N LYS A 55 5.16 1.98 -13.19
CA LYS A 55 5.27 0.81 -14.07
C LYS A 55 4.69 1.04 -15.47
N CYS A 56 3.74 1.95 -15.63
CA CYS A 56 3.29 2.48 -16.93
C CYS A 56 4.30 3.50 -17.48
#